data_AF-A0A7X4X0Y4-F1
#
_entry.id   AF-A0A7X4X0Y4-F1
#
_cell.length_a   1.000
_cell.length_b   1.000
_cell.length_c   1.000
_cell.angle_alpha   90.00
_cell.angle_beta   90.00
_cell.angle_gamma   90.00
#
_symmetry.space_group_name_H-M   'P 1'
#
loop_
_entity.id
_entity.type
_entity.pdbx_description
1 polymer ?
#
loop_
_entity_poly.entity_id
_entity_poly.type
_entity_poly.pdbx_seq_one_letter_code
_entity_poly.pdbx_strand_id
1 'polypeptide(L)'
;MKVLYFDTLSLLYSNEYFQRNASVHTKYKEWFHTRTKTLLEMVEPDFQAIAKLKNAASESGLLLYPLGIFYDRSYLIEHGVFSADELAPDTELPFRMQMDDNDPVRRMIAHAHGLNAQWYACGEIGSEELLQPYPERHLRSEFGKGVTSELLAQILRLKATNMPNLTDNILRDK
;
A
#
# COMPACT_ATOMS: atom_id res chain seq x y z
N MET A 1 11.94 7.85 7.55
CA MET A 1 10.70 7.09 7.86
C MET A 1 10.61 5.86 6.97
N LYS A 2 9.77 4.88 7.30
CA LYS A 2 9.51 3.71 6.45
C LYS A 2 8.04 3.70 6.03
N VAL A 3 7.77 3.48 4.76
CA VAL A 3 6.41 3.46 4.19
C VAL A 3 6.16 2.13 3.50
N LEU A 4 5.04 1.49 3.81
CA LEU A 4 4.50 0.37 3.08
C LEU A 4 3.35 0.87 2.20
N TYR A 5 3.61 0.90 0.90
CA TYR A 5 2.64 1.23 -0.11
C TYR A 5 1.80 -0.01 -0.44
N PHE A 6 0.49 0.15 -0.57
CA PHE A 6 -0.39 -1.00 -0.75
C PHE A 6 -1.42 -0.74 -1.85
N ASP A 7 -1.63 -1.73 -2.72
CA ASP A 7 -2.79 -1.69 -3.62
C ASP A 7 -4.08 -1.90 -2.81
N THR A 8 -4.97 -0.92 -2.89
CA THR A 8 -6.19 -0.91 -2.06
C THR A 8 -7.16 -2.00 -2.49
N LEU A 9 -7.32 -2.24 -3.79
CA LEU A 9 -8.34 -3.16 -4.30
C LEU A 9 -7.99 -4.61 -3.98
N SER A 10 -6.78 -5.06 -4.31
CA SER A 10 -6.37 -6.45 -4.08
C SER A 10 -6.33 -6.82 -2.60
N LEU A 11 -6.07 -5.87 -1.70
CA LEU A 11 -5.97 -6.15 -0.27
C LEU A 11 -7.31 -6.00 0.48
N LEU A 12 -8.12 -4.97 0.17
CA LEU A 12 -9.38 -4.71 0.88
C LEU A 12 -10.57 -5.44 0.27
N TYR A 13 -10.48 -5.80 -1.01
CA TYR A 13 -11.56 -6.38 -1.81
C TYR A 13 -11.06 -7.61 -2.60
N SER A 14 -10.34 -8.50 -1.92
CA SER A 14 -9.75 -9.68 -2.54
C SER A 14 -10.80 -10.69 -3.02
N ASN A 15 -10.43 -11.54 -3.99
CA ASN A 15 -11.29 -12.63 -4.43
C ASN A 15 -11.66 -13.57 -3.28
N GLU A 16 -10.72 -13.82 -2.37
CA GLU A 16 -10.96 -14.63 -1.18
C GLU A 16 -11.99 -13.99 -0.24
N TYR A 17 -11.91 -12.67 -0.04
CA TYR A 17 -12.92 -11.95 0.74
C TYR A 17 -14.31 -12.05 0.11
N PHE A 18 -14.40 -11.88 -1.21
CA PHE A 18 -15.66 -12.03 -1.96
C PHE A 18 -16.23 -13.45 -1.95
N GLN A 19 -15.38 -14.48 -1.97
CA GLN A 19 -15.83 -15.87 -1.87
C GLN A 19 -16.46 -16.16 -0.49
N ARG A 20 -15.91 -15.57 0.57
CA ARG A 20 -16.42 -15.72 1.94
C ARG A 20 -17.65 -14.84 2.21
N ASN A 21 -17.81 -13.75 1.46
CA ASN A 21 -18.86 -12.74 1.66
C ASN A 21 -19.65 -12.50 0.37
N ALA A 22 -20.53 -13.43 0.01
CA ALA A 22 -21.31 -13.38 -1.24
C ALA A 22 -22.16 -12.11 -1.37
N SER A 23 -22.74 -11.60 -0.27
CA SER A 23 -23.52 -10.36 -0.27
C SER A 23 -22.67 -9.14 -0.64
N VAL A 24 -21.44 -9.06 -0.11
CA VAL A 24 -20.48 -8.00 -0.41
C VAL A 24 -20.07 -8.07 -1.88
N HIS A 25 -19.81 -9.28 -2.40
CA HIS A 25 -19.49 -9.45 -3.81
C HIS A 25 -20.64 -9.01 -4.74
N THR A 26 -21.89 -9.28 -4.38
CA THR A 26 -23.06 -8.76 -5.14
C THR A 26 -23.08 -7.23 -5.15
N LYS A 27 -22.87 -6.59 -4.00
CA LYS A 27 -22.78 -5.11 -3.91
C LYS A 27 -21.62 -4.56 -4.72
N TYR A 28 -20.47 -5.25 -4.72
CA TYR A 28 -19.32 -4.88 -5.55
C TYR A 28 -19.64 -4.93 -7.04
N LYS A 29 -20.31 -5.99 -7.50
CA LYS A 29 -20.77 -6.08 -8.88
C LYS A 29 -21.74 -4.95 -9.21
N GLU A 30 -22.73 -4.70 -8.36
CA GLU A 30 -23.68 -3.61 -8.57
C GLU A 30 -22.99 -2.24 -8.65
N TRP A 31 -22.08 -1.95 -7.72
CA TRP A 31 -21.26 -0.75 -7.73
C TRP A 31 -20.45 -0.64 -9.02
N PHE A 32 -19.81 -1.71 -9.47
CA PHE A 32 -18.99 -1.69 -10.68
C PHE A 32 -19.78 -1.31 -11.93
N HIS A 33 -21.04 -1.74 -12.03
CA HIS A 33 -21.90 -1.44 -13.17
C HIS A 33 -22.53 -0.05 -13.07
N THR A 34 -22.88 0.41 -11.87
CA THR A 34 -23.66 1.64 -11.68
C THR A 34 -22.80 2.86 -11.36
N ARG A 35 -21.73 2.70 -10.58
CA ARG A 35 -20.83 3.75 -10.06
C ARG A 35 -21.57 4.98 -9.52
N THR A 36 -22.74 4.76 -8.91
CA THR A 36 -23.63 5.83 -8.42
C THR A 36 -23.12 6.50 -7.15
N LYS A 37 -22.29 5.77 -6.40
CA LYS A 37 -21.64 6.17 -5.15
C LYS A 37 -20.20 5.70 -5.15
N THR A 38 -19.41 6.17 -4.19
CA THR A 38 -18.03 5.71 -4.03
C THR A 38 -18.01 4.24 -3.56
N LEU A 39 -16.86 3.54 -3.74
CA LEU A 39 -16.81 2.11 -3.41
C LEU A 39 -17.08 1.85 -1.93
N LEU A 40 -16.46 2.65 -1.04
CA LEU A 40 -16.59 2.48 0.42
C LEU A 40 -18.01 2.79 0.92
N GLU A 41 -18.77 3.62 0.22
CA GLU A 41 -20.17 3.90 0.55
C GLU A 41 -21.11 2.74 0.21
N MET A 42 -20.77 1.91 -0.78
CA MET A 42 -21.62 0.80 -1.24
C MET A 42 -21.15 -0.56 -0.76
N VAL A 43 -19.84 -0.74 -0.60
CA VAL A 43 -19.21 -2.05 -0.44
C VAL A 43 -18.29 -2.01 0.78
N GLU A 44 -18.66 -2.77 1.78
CA GLU A 44 -17.87 -2.93 3.00
C GLU A 44 -16.50 -3.55 2.66
N PRO A 45 -15.38 -2.95 3.07
CA PRO A 45 -14.06 -3.53 2.90
C PRO A 45 -13.81 -4.64 3.93
N ASP A 46 -12.81 -5.49 3.68
CA ASP A 46 -12.38 -6.49 4.65
C ASP A 46 -11.67 -5.85 5.87
N PHE A 47 -12.45 -5.35 6.83
CA PHE A 47 -11.92 -4.72 8.04
C PHE A 47 -11.05 -5.66 8.89
N GLN A 48 -11.25 -6.98 8.80
CA GLN A 48 -10.40 -7.94 9.52
C GLN A 48 -9.01 -8.02 8.88
N ALA A 49 -8.95 -8.07 7.55
CA ALA A 49 -7.69 -8.01 6.80
C ALA A 49 -6.97 -6.67 7.03
N ILE A 50 -7.70 -5.55 6.97
CA ILE A 50 -7.16 -4.21 7.24
C ILE A 50 -6.55 -4.14 8.64
N ALA A 51 -7.26 -4.61 9.68
CA ALA A 51 -6.75 -4.58 11.05
C ALA A 51 -5.44 -5.36 11.21
N LYS A 52 -5.32 -6.52 10.55
CA LYS A 52 -4.07 -7.30 10.55
C LYS A 52 -2.93 -6.56 9.85
N LEU A 53 -3.21 -5.94 8.70
CA LEU A 53 -2.23 -5.16 7.95
C LEU A 53 -1.72 -3.97 8.78
N LYS A 54 -2.63 -3.23 9.41
CA LYS A 54 -2.32 -2.12 10.33
C LYS A 54 -1.42 -2.56 11.47
N ASN A 55 -1.78 -3.65 12.13
CA ASN A 55 -1.00 -4.19 13.25
C ASN A 55 0.42 -4.58 12.80
N ALA A 56 0.54 -5.32 11.70
CA ALA A 56 1.86 -5.72 11.19
C ALA A 56 2.72 -4.53 10.76
N ALA A 57 2.12 -3.52 10.13
CA ALA A 57 2.81 -2.29 9.75
C ALA A 57 3.31 -1.53 10.98
N SER A 58 2.43 -1.31 11.96
CA SER A 58 2.74 -0.64 13.22
C SER A 58 3.86 -1.35 13.99
N GLU A 59 3.77 -2.68 14.15
CA GLU A 59 4.79 -3.49 14.80
C GLU A 59 6.17 -3.42 14.12
N SER A 60 6.18 -3.14 12.81
CA SER A 60 7.38 -3.02 11.99
C SER A 60 7.89 -1.58 11.86
N GLY A 61 7.21 -0.61 12.49
CA GLY A 61 7.52 0.82 12.40
C GLY A 61 7.33 1.37 10.99
N LEU A 62 6.30 0.91 10.29
CA LEU A 62 5.90 1.35 8.95
C LEU A 62 4.66 2.24 9.06
N LEU A 63 4.64 3.32 8.28
CA LEU A 63 3.39 4.00 7.91
C LEU A 63 2.83 3.35 6.64
N LEU A 64 1.51 3.32 6.50
CA LEU A 64 0.85 2.80 5.31
C LEU A 64 0.58 3.93 4.30
N TYR A 65 0.53 3.62 3.01
CA TYR A 65 0.08 4.61 2.03
C TYR A 65 -0.63 3.92 0.86
N PRO A 66 -1.86 4.35 0.50
CA PRO A 66 -2.59 3.68 -0.56
C PRO A 66 -1.98 3.97 -1.93
N LEU A 67 -1.94 2.93 -2.75
CA LEU A 67 -1.74 3.02 -4.19
C LEU A 67 -3.10 2.93 -4.86
N GLY A 68 -3.31 3.81 -5.85
CA GLY A 68 -4.55 3.89 -6.61
C GLY A 68 -4.99 5.33 -6.82
N ILE A 69 -5.71 5.55 -7.92
CA ILE A 69 -6.23 6.88 -8.27
C ILE A 69 -7.55 7.21 -7.56
N PHE A 70 -8.23 6.20 -7.01
CA PHE A 70 -9.57 6.34 -6.41
C PHE A 70 -9.59 6.28 -4.87
N TYR A 71 -8.45 5.94 -4.26
CA TYR A 71 -8.34 5.73 -2.81
C TYR A 71 -7.19 6.57 -2.27
N ASP A 72 -7.32 7.89 -2.32
CA ASP A 72 -6.32 8.76 -1.72
C ASP A 72 -6.36 8.68 -0.19
N ARG A 73 -5.30 9.23 0.43
CA ARG A 73 -5.13 9.25 1.87
C ARG A 73 -6.32 9.87 2.60
N SER A 74 -6.82 11.00 2.10
CA SER A 74 -7.90 11.75 2.76
C SER A 74 -9.21 10.98 2.71
N TYR A 75 -9.50 10.38 1.56
CA TYR A 75 -10.69 9.57 1.33
C TYR A 75 -10.77 8.36 2.28
N LEU A 76 -9.64 7.67 2.51
CA LEU A 76 -9.56 6.55 3.44
C LEU A 76 -9.74 6.95 4.92
N ILE A 77 -9.29 8.16 5.29
CA ILE A 77 -9.47 8.70 6.64
C ILE A 77 -10.93 9.12 6.86
N GLU A 78 -11.53 9.82 5.90
CA GLU A 78 -12.92 10.28 5.97
C GLU A 78 -13.89 9.12 6.20
N HIS A 79 -13.63 7.97 5.56
CA HIS A 79 -14.45 6.77 5.70
C HIS A 79 -14.07 5.87 6.88
N GLY A 80 -13.17 6.33 7.77
CA GLY A 80 -12.79 5.60 8.97
C GLY A 80 -12.02 4.30 8.71
N VAL A 81 -11.47 4.12 7.51
CA VAL A 81 -10.68 2.93 7.16
C VAL A 81 -9.32 2.97 7.85
N PHE A 82 -8.70 4.16 7.90
CA PHE A 82 -7.42 4.42 8.56
C PHE A 82 -7.48 5.71 9.39
N SER A 83 -6.70 5.77 10.46
CA SER A 83 -6.45 7.03 11.16
C SER A 83 -5.29 7.80 10.51
N ALA A 84 -5.20 9.09 10.79
CA ALA A 84 -4.20 9.96 10.17
C ALA A 84 -2.76 9.58 10.51
N ASP A 85 -2.53 8.97 11.68
CA ASP A 85 -1.24 8.51 12.19
C ASP A 85 -0.84 7.11 11.67
N GLU A 86 -1.78 6.35 11.13
CA GLU A 86 -1.51 5.07 10.45
C GLU A 86 -1.00 5.27 9.02
N LEU A 87 -1.26 6.45 8.43
CA LEU A 87 -0.92 6.76 7.04
C LEU A 87 0.27 7.71 6.93
N ALA A 88 1.15 7.46 5.95
CA ALA A 88 2.17 8.43 5.56
C ALA A 88 1.48 9.72 5.07
N PRO A 89 2.07 10.90 5.33
CA PRO A 89 1.50 12.16 4.87
C PRO A 89 1.61 12.28 3.35
N ASP A 90 0.71 13.06 2.76
CA ASP A 90 0.86 13.47 1.37
C ASP A 90 2.11 14.36 1.22
N THR A 91 2.73 14.34 0.05
CA THR A 91 3.85 15.24 -0.30
C THR A 91 3.69 15.77 -1.70
N GLU A 92 4.26 16.94 -1.96
CA GLU A 92 4.34 17.48 -3.32
C GLU A 92 5.19 16.54 -4.18
N LEU A 93 4.59 16.02 -5.24
CA LEU A 93 5.33 15.17 -6.17
C LEU A 93 6.35 16.02 -6.93
N PRO A 94 7.56 15.49 -7.22
CA PRO A 94 8.58 16.22 -7.96
C PRO A 94 8.02 16.71 -9.30
N PHE A 95 8.37 17.94 -9.69
CA PHE A 95 7.98 18.57 -10.97
C PHE A 95 8.27 17.73 -12.23
N ARG A 96 9.12 16.70 -12.12
CA ARG A 96 9.46 15.77 -13.20
C ARG A 96 8.41 14.68 -13.44
N MET A 97 7.37 14.57 -12.61
CA MET A 97 6.20 13.77 -12.94
C MET A 97 5.43 14.45 -14.07
N GLN A 98 5.21 13.74 -15.19
CA GLN A 98 4.36 14.26 -16.26
C GLN A 98 2.93 14.40 -15.73
N MET A 99 2.18 15.40 -16.20
CA MET A 99 0.83 15.72 -15.71
C MET A 99 -0.14 14.53 -15.80
N ASP A 100 0.11 13.56 -16.68
CA ASP A 100 -0.71 12.35 -16.88
C ASP A 100 -0.03 11.04 -16.43
N ASP A 101 1.08 11.10 -15.67
CA ASP A 101 1.75 9.88 -15.17
C ASP A 101 0.93 9.25 -14.04
N ASN A 102 0.07 8.32 -14.45
CA ASN A 102 -0.79 7.53 -13.58
C ASN A 102 -0.17 6.18 -13.17
N ASP A 103 1.10 5.92 -13.52
CA ASP A 103 1.75 4.67 -13.13
C ASP A 103 1.92 4.62 -11.60
N PRO A 104 1.32 3.63 -10.92
CA PRO A 104 1.30 3.58 -9.46
C PRO A 104 2.70 3.39 -8.86
N VAL A 105 3.60 2.66 -9.53
CA VAL A 105 4.97 2.42 -9.07
C VAL A 105 5.81 3.70 -9.19
N ARG A 106 5.67 4.46 -10.28
CA ARG A 106 6.39 5.73 -10.43
C ARG A 106 5.92 6.77 -9.43
N ARG A 107 4.61 6.89 -9.24
CA ARG A 107 4.02 7.77 -8.21
C ARG A 107 4.49 7.39 -6.82
N MET A 108 4.52 6.10 -6.50
CA MET A 108 5.08 5.58 -5.25
C MET A 108 6.53 5.99 -5.05
N ILE A 109 7.40 5.76 -6.05
CA ILE A 109 8.84 6.08 -5.95
C ILE A 109 9.04 7.59 -5.77
N ALA A 110 8.28 8.41 -6.51
CA ALA A 110 8.29 9.86 -6.38
C ALA A 110 7.84 10.34 -5.00
N HIS A 111 6.75 9.77 -4.48
CA HIS A 111 6.23 10.05 -3.14
C HIS A 111 7.25 9.68 -2.06
N ALA A 112 7.82 8.47 -2.14
CA ALA A 112 8.86 8.01 -1.22
C ALA A 112 10.10 8.91 -1.24
N HIS A 113 10.51 9.36 -2.44
CA HIS A 113 11.60 10.31 -2.59
C HIS A 113 11.29 11.67 -1.94
N GLY A 114 10.09 12.22 -2.18
CA GLY A 114 9.64 13.47 -1.56
C GLY A 114 9.63 13.44 -0.03
N LEU A 115 9.39 12.25 0.55
CA LEU A 115 9.42 12.04 2.01
C LEU A 115 10.80 11.62 2.57
N ASN A 116 11.82 11.45 1.72
CA ASN A 116 13.08 10.81 2.07
C ASN A 116 12.85 9.48 2.85
N ALA A 117 11.92 8.67 2.34
CA ALA A 117 11.44 7.46 2.98
C ALA A 117 12.08 6.20 2.40
N GLN A 118 12.38 5.24 3.28
CA GLN A 118 12.52 3.86 2.86
C GLN A 118 11.13 3.33 2.49
N TRP A 119 11.04 2.61 1.38
CA TRP A 119 9.75 2.18 0.84
C TRP A 119 9.73 0.68 0.58
N TYR A 120 8.53 0.14 0.77
CA TYR A 120 8.13 -1.22 0.45
C TYR A 120 6.77 -1.18 -0.22
N ALA A 121 6.43 -2.19 -0.99
CA ALA A 121 5.19 -2.23 -1.74
C ALA A 121 4.53 -3.60 -1.61
N CYS A 122 3.20 -3.66 -1.47
CA CYS A 122 2.44 -4.91 -1.44
C CYS A 122 1.08 -4.80 -2.17
N GLY A 123 0.50 -5.96 -2.45
CA GLY A 123 -0.71 -6.08 -3.26
C GLY A 123 -0.43 -6.15 -4.76
N GLU A 124 -1.48 -6.09 -5.56
CA GLU A 124 -1.44 -6.23 -7.02
C GLU A 124 -1.27 -4.85 -7.68
N ILE A 125 -0.06 -4.29 -7.56
CA ILE A 125 0.22 -2.89 -7.88
C ILE A 125 0.11 -2.57 -9.39
N GLY A 126 0.24 -3.59 -10.25
CA GLY A 126 0.45 -3.36 -11.68
C GLY A 126 1.87 -2.85 -11.96
N SER A 127 2.34 -2.99 -13.19
CA SER A 127 3.70 -2.62 -13.60
C SER A 127 4.80 -3.32 -12.79
N GLU A 128 4.63 -4.63 -12.49
CA GLU A 128 5.60 -5.41 -11.71
C GLU A 128 7.01 -5.38 -12.29
N GLU A 129 7.15 -5.18 -13.60
CA GLU A 129 8.42 -4.97 -14.29
C GLU A 129 9.22 -3.79 -13.72
N LEU A 130 8.56 -2.75 -13.23
CA LEU A 130 9.20 -1.59 -12.59
C LEU A 130 9.67 -1.91 -11.16
N LEU A 131 9.12 -2.96 -10.54
CA LEU A 131 9.52 -3.45 -9.22
C LEU A 131 10.58 -4.57 -9.31
N GLN A 132 10.80 -5.17 -10.48
CA GLN A 132 11.82 -6.22 -10.66
C GLN A 132 13.23 -5.83 -10.18
N PRO A 133 13.71 -4.58 -10.36
CA PRO A 133 15.00 -4.16 -9.84
C PRO A 133 15.07 -4.11 -8.30
N TYR A 134 13.94 -4.21 -7.61
CA TYR A 134 13.80 -4.06 -6.16
C TYR A 134 13.09 -5.28 -5.52
N PRO A 135 13.61 -6.50 -5.68
CA PRO A 135 12.92 -7.72 -5.26
C PRO A 135 12.64 -7.76 -3.74
N GLU A 136 13.56 -7.22 -2.94
CA GLU A 136 13.44 -7.15 -1.46
C GLU A 136 12.45 -6.07 -0.98
N ARG A 137 11.93 -5.24 -1.89
CA ARG A 137 10.98 -4.16 -1.57
C ARG A 137 9.54 -4.50 -1.96
N HIS A 138 9.34 -5.52 -2.78
CA HIS A 138 8.01 -5.96 -3.19
C HIS A 138 7.59 -7.19 -2.37
N LEU A 139 6.71 -6.97 -1.39
CA LEU A 139 6.18 -8.00 -0.50
C LEU A 139 4.94 -8.62 -1.16
N ARG A 140 5.02 -9.91 -1.47
CA ARG A 140 4.01 -10.60 -2.28
C ARG A 140 3.06 -11.43 -1.42
N SER A 141 1.78 -11.37 -1.73
CA SER A 141 0.79 -12.40 -1.39
C SER A 141 0.46 -13.24 -2.62
N GLU A 142 -0.16 -14.40 -2.43
CA GLU A 142 -0.76 -15.12 -3.56
C GLU A 142 -1.90 -14.27 -4.17
N PHE A 143 -1.99 -14.30 -5.50
CA PHE A 143 -2.95 -13.51 -6.29
C PHE A 143 -4.40 -13.74 -5.83
N GLY A 144 -5.15 -12.65 -5.65
CA GLY A 144 -6.55 -12.68 -5.23
C GLY A 144 -6.81 -13.10 -3.77
N LYS A 145 -5.77 -13.37 -2.96
CA LYS A 145 -5.94 -13.75 -1.55
C LYS A 145 -6.03 -12.54 -0.60
N GLY A 146 -5.54 -11.38 -1.01
CA GLY A 146 -5.50 -10.17 -0.18
C GLY A 146 -4.48 -10.28 0.95
N VAL A 147 -4.85 -9.88 2.17
CA VAL A 147 -3.92 -9.90 3.32
C VAL A 147 -3.75 -11.31 3.88
N THR A 148 -2.68 -11.99 3.46
CA THR A 148 -2.37 -13.36 3.91
C THR A 148 -1.36 -13.40 5.06
N SER A 149 -1.28 -14.54 5.74
CA SER A 149 -0.28 -14.77 6.80
C SER A 149 1.16 -14.65 6.29
N GLU A 150 1.42 -15.05 5.05
CA GLU A 150 2.73 -14.96 4.39
C GLU A 150 3.12 -13.49 4.14
N LEU A 151 2.16 -12.66 3.71
CA LEU A 151 2.39 -11.22 3.54
C LEU A 151 2.68 -10.56 4.90
N LEU A 152 1.88 -10.85 5.92
CA LEU A 152 2.08 -10.33 7.27
C LEU A 152 3.45 -10.73 7.83
N ALA A 153 3.87 -11.98 7.61
CA ALA A 153 5.19 -12.45 8.02
C ALA A 153 6.34 -11.71 7.32
N GLN A 154 6.19 -11.39 6.03
CA GLN A 154 7.16 -10.58 5.30
C GLN A 154 7.27 -9.16 5.88
N ILE A 155 6.13 -8.52 6.15
CA ILE A 155 6.08 -7.18 6.76
C ILE A 155 6.79 -7.20 8.12
N LEU A 156 6.46 -8.16 8.99
CA LEU A 156 7.03 -8.27 10.34
C LEU A 156 8.55 -8.47 10.34
N ARG A 157 9.13 -9.08 9.30
CA ARG A 157 10.60 -9.22 9.16
C ARG A 157 11.29 -7.87 8.96
N LEU A 158 10.59 -6.85 8.47
CA LEU A 158 11.12 -5.49 8.27
C LEU A 158 11.35 -4.73 9.59
N LYS A 159 10.88 -5.28 10.71
CA LYS A 159 11.20 -4.78 12.05
C LYS A 159 12.71 -4.83 12.32
N ALA A 160 13.40 -5.84 11.79
CA ALA A 160 14.82 -6.09 12.06
C ALA A 160 15.79 -5.21 11.25
N THR A 161 15.31 -4.45 10.26
CA THR A 161 16.17 -3.74 9.29
C THR A 161 16.70 -2.38 9.78
N ASN A 162 16.60 -2.06 11.07
CA ASN A 162 17.23 -0.85 11.62
C ASN A 162 18.74 -1.10 11.87
N MET A 163 19.61 -0.77 10.90
CA MET A 163 20.99 -0.20 11.01
C MET A 163 21.93 -0.63 9.85
N PRO A 164 22.95 0.15 9.43
CA PRO A 164 23.24 1.59 9.62
C PRO A 164 23.26 2.39 8.29
N ASN A 165 23.29 3.73 8.39
CA ASN A 165 23.51 4.64 7.27
C ASN A 165 24.85 4.34 6.56
N LEU A 166 24.80 4.21 5.23
CA LEU A 166 25.93 3.88 4.37
C LEU A 166 26.87 5.09 4.09
N THR A 167 26.90 6.10 4.96
CA THR A 167 27.68 7.34 4.73
C THR A 167 28.97 7.50 5.53
N ASP A 168 29.33 6.58 6.43
CA ASP A 168 30.54 6.75 7.26
C ASP A 168 31.83 6.08 6.73
N ASN A 169 31.81 5.46 5.53
CA ASN A 169 32.99 4.72 5.01
C ASN A 169 33.69 5.34 3.79
N ILE A 170 33.57 6.64 3.52
CA ILE A 170 34.27 7.30 2.39
C ILE A 170 35.35 8.33 2.83
N LEU A 171 35.67 8.46 4.13
CA LEU A 171 36.70 9.41 4.59
C LEU A 171 37.80 8.81 5.48
N ARG A 172 38.13 7.53 5.30
CA ARG A 172 39.39 6.96 5.77
C ARG A 172 40.01 6.15 4.65
N ASP A 173 40.65 6.85 3.74
CA ASP A 173 41.85 6.43 2.99
C ASP A 173 42.16 7.49 1.93
N LYS A 174 42.76 8.59 2.39
CA LYS A 174 43.67 9.45 1.62
C LYS A 174 44.70 10.07 2.56
#